data_AF-A0A558FNK4-F1
#
_entry.id   AF-A0A558FNK4-F1
#
_cell.length_a   1.000
_cell.length_b   1.000
_cell.length_c   1.000
_cell.angle_alpha   90.00
_cell.angle_beta   90.00
_cell.angle_gamma   90.00
#
_symmetry.space_group_name_H-M   'P 1'
#
loop_
_entity.id
_entity.type
_entity.pdbx_description
1 polymer ?
#
loop_
_entity_poly.entity_id
_entity_poly.type
_entity_poly.pdbx_seq_one_letter_code
_entity_poly.pdbx_strand_id
1 'polypeptide(L)' 'YNYQTREEAKADIIKYIELFYNHRRIQKGLGFKTPNQMAEDFYKLAA' A
#
# COMPACT_ATOMS: atom_id res chain seq x y z
N TYR A 1 22.32 -1.56 -5.44
CA TYR A 1 21.34 -2.01 -4.44
C TYR A 1 21.60 -3.48 -4.15
N ASN A 2 22.37 -3.79 -3.12
CA ASN A 2 22.56 -5.17 -2.67
C ASN A 2 22.08 -5.26 -1.21
N TYR A 3 20.93 -5.92 -1.02
CA TYR A 3 20.50 -6.35 0.31
C TYR A 3 21.43 -7.47 0.77
N GLN A 4 21.89 -7.39 2.02
CA GLN A 4 22.73 -8.41 2.63
C GLN A 4 21.88 -9.58 3.14
N THR A 5 20.62 -9.30 3.47
CA THR A 5 19.67 -10.32 3.95
C THR A 5 18.32 -10.19 3.26
N ARG A 6 17.53 -11.27 3.33
CA ARG A 6 16.15 -11.26 2.82
C ARG A 6 15.26 -10.32 3.64
N GLU A 7 15.59 -10.15 4.91
CA GLU A 7 14.87 -9.36 5.91
C GLU A 7 14.98 -7.87 5.59
N GLU A 8 16.17 -7.39 5.20
CA GLU A 8 16.35 -6.03 4.69
C GLU A 8 15.50 -5.77 3.45
N ALA A 9 15.51 -6.70 2.48
CA ALA A 9 14.70 -6.57 1.28
C ALA A 9 13.18 -6.51 1.60
N LYS A 10 12.72 -7.35 2.54
CA LYS A 10 11.33 -7.34 3.01
C LYS A 10 10.98 -6.02 3.68
N ALA A 11 11.86 -5.49 4.53
CA ALA A 11 11.63 -4.24 5.24
C ALA A 11 11.44 -3.07 4.27
N ASP A 12 12.26 -2.98 3.23
CA ASP A 12 12.12 -1.92 2.21
C ASP A 12 10.85 -2.10 1.36
N ILE A 13 10.46 -3.33 1.03
CA ILE A 13 9.19 -3.61 0.34
C ILE A 13 8.00 -3.19 1.22
N ILE A 14 8.00 -3.55 2.50
CA ILE A 14 6.94 -3.17 3.45
C ILE A 14 6.87 -1.65 3.55
N LYS A 15 8.01 -0.98 3.75
CA LYS A 15 8.10 0.47 3.82
C LYS A 15 7.54 1.14 2.56
N TYR A 16 7.86 0.61 1.38
CA TYR A 16 7.31 1.11 0.12
C TYR A 16 5.79 0.91 0.06
N ILE A 17 5.28 -0.27 0.43
CA ILE A 17 3.85 -0.57 0.40
C ILE A 17 3.09 0.36 1.35
N GLU A 18 3.53 0.44 2.60
CA GLU A 18 2.86 1.18 3.66
C GLU A 18 2.94 2.68 3.44
N LEU A 19 4.14 3.24 3.23
CA LEU A 19 4.33 4.69 3.23
C LEU A 19 4.07 5.34 1.87
N PHE A 20 4.16 4.58 0.77
CA PHE A 20 4.02 5.13 -0.57
C PHE A 20 2.87 4.51 -1.35
N TYR A 21 2.90 3.21 -1.60
CA TYR A 21 1.97 2.57 -2.54
C TYR A 21 0.52 2.72 -2.07
N ASN A 22 0.22 2.31 -0.83
CA ASN A 22 -1.13 2.32 -0.28
C ASN A 22 -1.70 3.75 -0.18
N HIS A 23 -0.85 4.75 0.02
CA HIS A 23 -1.25 6.16 0.11
C HIS A 23 -1.35 6.89 -1.23
N ARG A 24 -0.57 6.53 -2.24
CA ARG A 24 -0.40 7.37 -3.45
C ARG A 24 -0.80 6.69 -4.76
N ARG A 25 -0.80 5.35 -4.83
CA ARG A 25 -1.04 4.66 -6.10
C ARG A 25 -2.54 4.65 -6.42
N ILE A 26 -2.96 5.52 -7.33
CA ILE A 26 -4.31 5.52 -7.87
C ILE A 26 -4.44 4.42 -8.94
N GLN A 27 -5.54 3.67 -8.91
CA GLN A 27 -5.77 2.55 -9.82
C GLN A 27 -7.19 2.53 -10.39
N LYS A 28 -7.31 2.32 -11.71
CA LYS A 28 -8.62 2.19 -12.38
C LYS A 28 -9.44 1.02 -11.81
N GLY A 29 -8.81 -0.11 -11.49
CA GLY A 29 -9.49 -1.26 -10.89
C GLY A 29 -10.08 -0.98 -9.49
N LEU A 30 -9.58 0.06 -8.82
CA LEU A 30 -10.09 0.54 -7.53
C LEU A 30 -11.05 1.74 -7.71
N GLY A 31 -11.58 1.97 -8.92
CA GLY A 31 -12.45 3.11 -9.18
C GLY A 31 -11.72 4.45 -9.07
N PHE A 32 -10.44 4.51 -9.49
CA PHE A 32 -9.57 5.68 -9.38
C PHE A 32 -9.31 6.13 -7.93
N LYS A 33 -9.27 5.18 -7.00
CA LYS A 33 -8.86 5.38 -5.61
C LYS A 33 -7.49 4.77 -5.33
N THR A 34 -6.89 5.21 -4.23
CA THR A 34 -5.75 4.53 -3.62
C THR A 34 -6.23 3.31 -2.82
N PRO A 35 -5.35 2.32 -2.55
CA PRO A 35 -5.69 1.20 -1.68
C PRO A 35 -6.25 1.63 -0.31
N ASN A 36 -5.64 2.66 0.31
CA ASN A 36 -6.12 3.17 1.59
C ASN A 36 -7.51 3.81 1.50
N GLN A 37 -7.81 4.56 0.44
CA GLN A 37 -9.15 5.13 0.23
C GLN A 37 -10.20 4.03 0.07
N MET A 38 -9.89 2.98 -0.70
CA MET A 38 -10.79 1.82 -0.82
C MET A 38 -11.05 1.13 0.52
N ALA A 39 -10.00 0.93 1.32
CA ALA A 39 -10.13 0.34 2.65
C ALA A 39 -10.95 1.24 3.59
N GLU A 40 -10.70 2.54 3.59
CA GLU A 40 -11.45 3.53 4.38
C GLU A 40 -12.94 3.52 4.03
N ASP A 41 -13.28 3.53 2.74
CA ASP A 41 -14.68 3.46 2.29
C ASP A 41 -15.34 2.15 2.72
N PHE A 42 -14.62 1.02 2.62
CA PHE A 42 -15.13 -0.28 3.07
C PHE A 42 -15.45 -0.28 4.56
N TYR A 43 -14.53 0.21 5.41
CA TYR A 43 -14.74 0.23 6.85
C TYR A 43 -15.80 1.25 7.30
N LYS A 44 -15.94 2.38 6.60
CA LYS A 44 -17.02 3.35 6.85
C LYS A 44 -18.41 2.79 6.57
N LEU A 45 -18.55 1.93 5.56
CA LEU A 45 -19.82 1.28 5.22
C LEU A 45 -20.17 0.11 6.15
N ALA A 46 -19.16 -0.48 6.80
CA ALA A 46 -19.32 -1.58 7.74
C ALA A 46 -19.58 -1.14 9.19
N ALA A 47 -19.46 0.15 9.48
CA ALA A 47 -19.74 0.78 10.78
C ALA A 47 -21.18 1.31 10.82
#